data_AF-A0A0R1URK6-F1
#
_entry.id   AF-A0A0R1URK6-F1
#
_cell.length_a   1.000
_cell.length_b   1.000
_cell.length_c   1.000
_cell.angle_alpha   90.00
_cell.angle_beta   90.00
_cell.angle_gamma   90.00
#
_symmetry.space_group_name_H-M   'P 1'
#
loop_
_entity.id
_entity.type
_entity.pdbx_description
1 polymer ?
#
loop_
_entity_poly.entity_id
_entity_poly.type
_entity_poly.pdbx_seq_one_letter_code
_entity_poly.pdbx_strand_id
1 'polypeptide(L)'
;MSILIGLVVIWGVSGIFITKRHVGQQAVQEAKEERRVQQKCAEYLVHHYEGIKTLEVSKLYKPNEVGGGGYYVGIRVNNSDSLIFVGSDTEEKFKNDGPSLDGYDPDFLKSSINEKYNNSRNLKNIVVNYTDKTINELRKK
;
A
#
# COMPACT_ATOMS: atom_id res chain seq x y z
N MET A 1 -58.55 6.06 37.11
CA MET A 1 -57.96 5.63 35.83
C MET A 1 -57.04 6.72 35.34
N SER A 2 -55.83 6.31 34.98
CA SER A 2 -54.65 7.12 34.68
C SER A 2 -54.76 7.92 33.39
N ILE A 3 -54.19 9.12 33.34
CA ILE A 3 -53.70 9.73 32.10
C ILE A 3 -52.23 10.08 32.34
N LEU A 4 -51.36 9.32 31.68
CA LEU A 4 -49.91 9.43 31.76
C LEU A 4 -49.43 10.74 31.14
N ILE A 5 -48.50 11.38 31.84
CA ILE A 5 -47.69 12.52 31.41
C ILE A 5 -46.82 12.06 30.23
N GLY A 6 -47.11 12.60 29.04
CA GLY A 6 -46.25 12.45 27.87
C GLY A 6 -45.05 13.38 27.97
N LEU A 7 -43.93 12.88 28.49
CA LEU A 7 -42.63 13.51 28.38
C LEU A 7 -41.64 12.49 27.86
N VAL A 8 -41.40 12.49 26.54
CA VAL A 8 -40.24 11.86 25.94
C VAL A 8 -39.42 12.96 25.28
N VAL A 9 -38.54 13.55 26.08
CA VAL A 9 -37.39 14.31 25.59
C VAL A 9 -36.33 13.28 25.21
N ILE A 10 -36.11 13.06 23.92
CA ILE A 10 -34.90 12.40 23.41
C ILE A 10 -34.35 13.27 22.29
N TRP A 11 -33.56 14.26 22.67
CA TRP A 11 -32.64 14.94 21.77
C TRP A 11 -31.27 14.94 22.43
N GLY A 12 -30.29 14.30 21.78
CA GLY A 12 -28.88 14.58 22.06
C GLY A 12 -27.98 13.42 22.47
N VAL A 13 -27.94 12.30 21.72
CA VAL A 13 -26.73 11.43 21.75
C VAL A 13 -26.33 10.78 20.42
N SER A 14 -27.10 10.94 19.34
CA SER A 14 -26.78 10.29 18.06
C SER A 14 -25.61 10.92 17.28
N GLY A 15 -25.11 12.09 17.66
CA GLY A 15 -24.03 12.76 16.92
C GLY A 15 -22.65 12.12 17.12
N ILE A 16 -22.34 11.59 18.31
CA ILE A 16 -20.97 11.20 18.68
C ILE A 16 -20.63 9.77 18.20
N PHE A 17 -21.61 8.87 18.15
CA PHE A 17 -21.40 7.47 17.76
C PHE A 17 -21.24 7.28 16.24
N ILE A 18 -21.87 8.15 15.44
CA ILE A 18 -21.82 8.06 13.98
C ILE A 18 -20.42 8.45 13.47
N THR A 19 -19.84 9.53 14.01
CA THR A 19 -18.51 10.01 13.59
C THR A 19 -17.40 9.00 13.89
N LYS A 20 -17.40 8.36 15.07
CA LYS A 20 -16.38 7.36 15.42
C LYS A 20 -16.42 6.12 14.53
N ARG A 21 -17.62 5.66 14.14
CA ARG A 21 -17.79 4.52 13.23
C ARG A 21 -17.33 4.84 11.81
N HIS A 22 -17.65 6.02 11.29
CA HIS A 22 -17.23 6.43 9.96
C HIS A 22 -15.70 6.60 9.85
N VAL A 23 -15.06 7.21 10.85
CA VAL A 23 -13.58 7.34 10.87
C VAL A 23 -12.90 5.98 10.94
N GLY A 24 -13.42 5.05 11.77
CA GLY A 24 -12.89 3.69 11.85
C GLY A 24 -13.05 2.91 10.54
N GLN A 25 -14.20 3.04 9.86
CA GLN A 25 -14.44 2.40 8.57
C GLN A 25 -13.55 2.95 7.46
N GLN A 26 -13.29 4.26 7.45
CA GLN A 26 -12.40 4.89 6.48
C GLN A 26 -10.96 4.40 6.67
N ALA A 27 -10.46 4.39 7.91
CA ALA A 27 -9.11 3.90 8.20
C ALA A 27 -8.92 2.42 7.79
N VAL A 28 -9.93 1.57 8.00
CA VAL A 28 -9.90 0.16 7.57
C VAL A 28 -9.87 0.03 6.04
N GLN A 29 -10.63 0.86 5.33
CA GLN A 29 -10.64 0.85 3.87
C GLN A 29 -9.29 1.31 3.30
N GLU A 30 -8.71 2.38 3.87
CA GLU A 30 -7.40 2.87 3.46
C GLU A 30 -6.30 1.85 3.68
N ALA A 31 -6.29 1.16 4.83
CA ALA A 31 -5.33 0.09 5.10
C ALA A 31 -5.51 -1.11 4.16
N LYS A 32 -6.75 -1.47 3.82
CA LYS A 32 -7.05 -2.54 2.87
C LYS A 32 -6.57 -2.19 1.46
N GLU A 33 -6.79 -0.96 1.02
CA GLU A 33 -6.34 -0.51 -0.29
C GLU A 33 -4.82 -0.43 -0.35
N GLU A 34 -4.17 0.11 0.68
CA GLU A 34 -2.71 0.12 0.79
C GLU A 34 -2.15 -1.30 0.67
N ARG A 35 -2.70 -2.26 1.41
CA ARG A 35 -2.26 -3.65 1.36
C ARG A 35 -2.44 -4.26 -0.04
N ARG A 36 -3.54 -3.92 -0.72
CA ARG A 36 -3.81 -4.37 -2.09
C ARG A 36 -2.77 -3.82 -3.07
N VAL A 37 -2.44 -2.54 -2.96
CA VAL A 37 -1.44 -1.88 -3.82
C VAL A 37 -0.06 -2.49 -3.58
N GLN A 38 0.35 -2.63 -2.32
CA GLN A 38 1.60 -3.28 -1.95
C GLN A 38 1.71 -4.68 -2.58
N GLN A 39 0.64 -5.49 -2.49
CA GLN A 39 0.62 -6.83 -3.07
C GLN A 39 0.74 -6.80 -4.60
N LYS A 40 0.00 -5.93 -5.29
CA LYS A 40 0.09 -5.77 -6.74
C LYS A 40 1.51 -5.38 -7.19
N CYS A 41 2.16 -4.47 -6.47
CA CYS A 41 3.53 -4.06 -6.78
C CYS A 41 4.54 -5.20 -6.55
N ALA A 42 4.35 -6.01 -5.50
CA ALA A 42 5.16 -7.21 -5.27
C ALA A 42 4.94 -8.25 -6.38
N GLU A 43 3.70 -8.48 -6.80
CA GLU A 43 3.35 -9.37 -7.91
C GLU A 43 3.98 -8.92 -9.24
N TYR A 44 3.94 -7.61 -9.51
CA TYR A 44 4.60 -7.03 -10.69
C TYR A 44 6.09 -7.40 -10.73
N LEU A 45 6.83 -7.23 -9.63
CA LEU A 45 8.25 -7.54 -9.59
C LEU A 45 8.53 -9.01 -9.88
N VAL A 46 7.74 -9.92 -9.31
CA VAL A 46 8.00 -11.36 -9.47
C VAL A 46 7.61 -11.86 -10.86
N HIS A 47 6.70 -11.17 -11.54
CA HIS A 47 6.44 -11.41 -12.96
C HIS A 47 7.60 -10.93 -13.83
N HIS A 48 8.19 -9.77 -13.53
CA HIS A 48 9.18 -9.16 -14.43
C HIS A 48 10.62 -9.60 -14.15
N TYR A 49 10.93 -10.07 -12.94
CA TYR A 49 12.29 -10.44 -12.54
C TYR A 49 12.37 -11.87 -12.02
N GLU A 50 13.49 -12.54 -12.28
CA GLU A 50 13.84 -13.83 -11.67
C GLU A 50 14.92 -13.67 -10.59
N GLY A 51 14.98 -14.62 -9.66
CA GLY A 51 15.97 -14.61 -8.56
C GLY A 51 15.50 -13.90 -7.28
N ILE A 52 14.24 -13.44 -7.24
CA ILE A 52 13.62 -12.88 -6.04
C ILE A 52 13.32 -13.99 -5.03
N LYS A 53 13.82 -13.83 -3.80
CA LYS A 53 13.59 -14.73 -2.65
C LYS A 53 12.88 -14.01 -1.49
N THR A 54 13.25 -12.75 -1.25
CA THR A 54 12.63 -11.92 -0.21
C THR A 54 12.24 -10.55 -0.76
N LEU A 55 11.14 -10.00 -0.24
CA LEU A 55 10.65 -8.66 -0.51
C LEU A 55 10.29 -7.98 0.82
N GLU A 56 10.85 -6.81 1.10
CA GLU A 56 10.36 -5.89 2.15
C GLU A 56 9.71 -4.70 1.45
N VAL A 57 8.40 -4.59 1.54
CA VAL A 57 7.57 -3.59 0.85
C VAL A 57 7.24 -2.46 1.83
N SER A 58 7.53 -1.22 1.45
CA SER A 58 7.22 -0.04 2.24
C SER A 58 5.72 0.22 2.31
N LYS A 59 5.35 1.12 3.22
CA LYS A 59 4.09 1.86 3.15
C LYS A 59 3.92 2.49 1.76
N LEU A 60 2.68 2.53 1.29
CA LEU A 60 2.32 3.20 0.04
C LEU A 60 2.60 4.69 0.15
N TYR A 61 3.43 5.20 -0.76
CA TYR A 61 3.57 6.63 -1.00
C TYR A 61 2.38 7.11 -1.81
N LYS A 62 1.70 8.15 -1.30
CA LYS A 62 0.56 8.79 -1.97
C LYS A 62 0.93 10.23 -2.29
N PRO A 63 0.41 10.80 -3.39
CA PRO A 63 0.58 12.22 -3.66
C PRO A 63 -0.01 13.04 -2.52
N ASN A 64 0.60 14.18 -2.23
CA ASN A 64 0.06 15.12 -1.24
C ASN A 64 -1.20 15.83 -1.78
N GLU A 65 -1.92 16.54 -0.90
CA GLU A 65 -3.16 17.26 -1.27
C GLU A 65 -2.96 18.33 -2.36
N VAL A 66 -1.72 18.72 -2.64
CA VAL A 66 -1.35 19.71 -3.68
C VAL A 66 -1.04 19.02 -5.02
N GLY A 67 -1.28 17.71 -5.13
CA GLY A 67 -1.09 16.93 -6.36
C GLY A 67 0.38 16.64 -6.69
N GLY A 68 1.30 16.94 -5.79
CA GLY A 68 2.72 16.62 -5.93
C GLY A 68 3.04 15.24 -5.35
N GLY A 69 3.62 14.37 -6.18
CA GLY A 69 4.09 13.04 -5.76
C GLY A 69 3.60 11.93 -6.69
N GLY A 70 4.04 10.70 -6.43
CA GLY A 70 3.59 9.51 -7.14
C GLY A 70 2.70 8.62 -6.26
N TYR A 71 2.23 7.52 -6.85
CA TYR A 71 1.46 6.46 -6.21
C TYR A 71 2.23 5.14 -6.31
N TYR A 72 3.20 4.96 -5.43
CA TYR A 72 4.18 3.86 -5.52
C TYR A 72 4.64 3.36 -4.16
N VAL A 73 5.27 2.19 -4.15
CA VAL A 73 5.95 1.62 -2.98
C VAL A 73 7.45 1.52 -3.25
N GLY A 74 8.26 1.66 -2.21
CA GLY A 74 9.64 1.22 -2.21
C GLY A 74 9.73 -0.26 -1.82
N ILE A 75 10.51 -1.03 -2.57
CA ILE A 75 10.67 -2.46 -2.35
C ILE A 75 12.15 -2.79 -2.26
N ARG A 76 12.54 -3.36 -1.12
CA ARG A 76 13.84 -3.98 -0.92
C ARG A 76 13.77 -5.43 -1.37
N VAL A 77 14.62 -5.80 -2.30
CA VAL A 77 14.70 -7.18 -2.84
C VAL A 77 15.91 -7.89 -2.25
N ASN A 78 15.73 -9.14 -1.82
CA ASN A 78 16.81 -10.02 -1.34
C ASN A 78 17.69 -9.40 -0.23
N ASN A 79 17.11 -8.54 0.61
CA ASN A 79 17.82 -7.77 1.65
C ASN A 79 18.91 -6.84 1.10
N SER A 80 18.77 -6.36 -0.13
CA SER A 80 19.65 -5.34 -0.70
C SER A 80 19.52 -4.01 0.04
N ASP A 81 20.62 -3.23 0.06
CA ASP A 81 20.60 -1.85 0.54
C ASP A 81 19.88 -0.89 -0.42
N SER A 82 19.68 -1.32 -1.67
CA SER A 82 18.98 -0.58 -2.72
C SER A 82 17.48 -0.85 -2.72
N LEU A 83 16.70 0.18 -3.07
CA LEU A 83 15.27 0.08 -3.27
C LEU A 83 14.90 0.15 -4.76
N ILE A 84 13.82 -0.55 -5.10
CA ILE A 84 13.06 -0.37 -6.33
C ILE A 84 11.79 0.39 -6.01
N PHE A 85 11.38 1.29 -6.88
CA PHE A 85 10.11 1.97 -6.82
C PHE A 85 9.15 1.36 -7.84
N VAL A 86 8.00 0.90 -7.37
CA VAL A 86 6.98 0.25 -8.21
C VAL A 86 5.63 0.85 -7.91
N GLY A 87 4.94 1.30 -8.96
CA GLY A 87 3.65 1.97 -8.86
C GLY A 87 3.30 2.72 -10.13
N SER A 88 2.72 3.91 -9.98
CA SER A 88 2.39 4.80 -11.08
C SER A 88 2.45 6.26 -10.61
N ASP A 89 2.41 7.20 -11.55
CA ASP A 89 2.38 8.64 -11.23
C ASP A 89 1.15 9.02 -10.39
N THR A 90 0.00 8.38 -10.64
CA THR A 90 -1.26 8.69 -9.95
C THR A 90 -2.02 7.42 -9.57
N GLU A 91 -2.92 7.53 -8.59
CA GLU A 91 -3.84 6.45 -8.21
C GLU A 91 -4.74 6.03 -9.37
N GLU A 92 -5.19 6.99 -10.19
CA GLU A 92 -6.03 6.72 -11.36
C GLU A 92 -5.29 5.87 -12.39
N LYS A 93 -4.05 6.24 -12.73
CA LYS A 93 -3.20 5.47 -13.65
C LYS A 93 -2.93 4.08 -13.09
N PHE A 94 -2.65 3.96 -11.80
CA PHE A 94 -2.47 2.66 -11.15
C PHE A 94 -3.72 1.77 -11.24
N LYS A 95 -4.92 2.34 -11.13
CA LYS A 95 -6.18 1.59 -11.24
C LYS A 95 -6.47 1.15 -12.67
N ASN A 96 -6.15 1.98 -13.65
CA ASN A 96 -6.42 1.74 -15.07
C ASN A 96 -5.38 0.80 -15.71
N ASP A 97 -4.09 1.07 -15.49
CA ASP A 97 -2.99 0.41 -16.19
C ASP A 97 -2.26 -0.61 -15.31
N GLY A 98 -2.36 -0.47 -13.98
CA GLY A 98 -1.62 -1.27 -13.02
C GLY A 98 -0.24 -0.68 -12.67
N PRO A 99 0.51 -1.37 -11.78
CA PRO A 99 1.86 -0.97 -11.43
C PRO A 99 2.84 -1.11 -12.61
N SER A 100 3.81 -0.22 -12.65
CA SER A 100 5.02 -0.31 -13.47
C SER A 100 6.26 0.00 -12.62
N LEU A 101 7.44 -0.31 -13.17
CA LEU A 101 8.69 0.19 -12.63
C LEU A 101 8.71 1.72 -12.72
N ASP A 102 8.78 2.39 -11.57
CA ASP A 102 8.79 3.85 -11.44
C ASP A 102 10.23 4.38 -11.34
N GLY A 103 11.13 3.59 -10.77
CA GLY A 103 12.54 3.88 -10.68
C GLY A 103 13.27 2.89 -9.79
N TYR A 104 14.57 3.08 -9.62
CA TYR A 104 15.38 2.27 -8.72
C TYR A 104 16.64 3.00 -8.31
N ASP A 105 17.18 2.64 -7.15
CA ASP A 105 18.50 3.08 -6.72
C ASP A 105 19.58 2.49 -7.67
N PRO A 106 20.65 3.21 -8.02
CA PRO A 106 21.61 2.77 -9.05
C PRO A 106 22.23 1.37 -8.80
N ASP A 107 22.44 1.01 -7.53
CA ASP A 107 23.01 -0.27 -7.15
C ASP A 107 22.01 -1.45 -7.24
N PHE A 108 20.72 -1.16 -7.47
CA PHE A 108 19.73 -2.18 -7.77
C PHE A 108 20.05 -2.96 -9.06
N LEU A 109 20.61 -2.31 -10.09
CA LEU A 109 21.04 -2.98 -11.33
C LEU A 109 22.20 -3.96 -11.11
N LYS A 110 22.88 -3.87 -9.95
CA LYS A 110 23.92 -4.82 -9.53
C LYS A 110 23.36 -5.94 -8.66
N SER A 111 22.06 -5.95 -8.39
CA SER A 111 21.42 -6.97 -7.56
C SER A 111 21.35 -8.31 -8.28
N SER A 112 21.24 -9.39 -7.51
CA SER A 112 21.27 -10.78 -7.98
C SER A 112 20.01 -11.22 -8.75
N ILE A 113 19.28 -10.30 -9.37
CA ILE A 113 18.03 -10.57 -10.08
C ILE A 113 18.16 -10.16 -11.53
N ASN A 114 17.53 -10.91 -12.41
CA ASN A 114 17.58 -10.67 -13.85
C ASN A 114 16.18 -10.32 -14.36
N GLU A 115 16.11 -9.34 -15.25
CA GLU A 115 14.88 -9.05 -15.97
C GLU A 115 14.55 -10.23 -16.89
N LYS A 116 13.42 -10.88 -16.62
CA LYS A 116 12.95 -12.03 -17.38
C LYS A 116 11.48 -12.24 -17.10
N TYR A 117 10.63 -11.70 -17.97
CA TYR A 117 9.19 -11.77 -17.79
C TYR A 117 8.64 -13.21 -17.77
N ASN A 118 7.80 -13.51 -16.77
CA ASN A 118 7.03 -14.74 -16.63
C ASN A 118 5.81 -14.51 -15.72
N ASN A 119 4.62 -14.41 -16.34
CA ASN A 119 3.34 -14.20 -15.66
C ASN A 119 2.81 -15.40 -14.88
N SER A 120 3.47 -16.56 -14.94
CA SER A 120 3.12 -17.73 -14.13
C SER A 120 3.79 -17.72 -12.76
N ARG A 121 4.82 -16.86 -12.56
CA ARG A 121 5.43 -16.66 -11.25
C ARG A 121 4.45 -15.98 -10.31
N ASN A 122 4.59 -16.23 -9.02
CA ASN A 122 3.74 -15.66 -7.99
C ASN A 122 4.47 -15.65 -6.65
N LEU A 123 3.84 -15.08 -5.64
CA LEU A 123 4.45 -14.87 -4.32
C LEU A 123 4.54 -16.13 -3.44
N LYS A 124 4.05 -17.32 -3.88
CA LYS A 124 3.93 -18.51 -3.01
C LYS A 124 5.24 -18.96 -2.36
N ASN A 125 6.37 -18.80 -3.05
CA ASN A 125 7.70 -19.23 -2.58
C ASN A 125 8.62 -18.05 -2.21
N ILE A 126 8.03 -16.87 -1.98
CA ILE A 126 8.77 -15.63 -1.73
C ILE A 126 8.38 -15.15 -0.33
N VAL A 127 9.38 -14.82 0.48
CA VAL A 127 9.14 -14.24 1.79
C VAL A 127 8.82 -12.76 1.60
N VAL A 128 7.55 -12.39 1.72
CA VAL A 128 7.10 -11.00 1.57
C VAL A 128 6.73 -10.41 2.92
N ASN A 129 7.44 -9.36 3.29
CA ASN A 129 7.14 -8.54 4.46
C ASN A 129 6.56 -7.20 4.00
N TYR A 130 5.31 -6.94 4.36
CA TYR A 130 4.63 -5.68 4.09
C TYR A 130 4.66 -4.84 5.36
N THR A 131 5.18 -3.63 5.26
CA THR A 131 5.51 -2.83 6.44
C THR A 131 4.79 -1.49 6.43
N ASP A 132 4.62 -0.89 7.60
CA ASP A 132 4.16 0.49 7.74
C ASP A 132 5.31 1.52 7.61
N LYS A 133 6.54 1.04 7.34
CA LYS A 133 7.72 1.90 7.18
C LYS A 133 7.61 2.70 5.91
N THR A 134 7.89 3.99 6.00
CA THR A 134 8.12 4.84 4.84
C THR A 134 9.35 4.38 4.07
N ILE A 135 9.48 4.80 2.82
CA ILE A 135 10.67 4.56 1.98
C ILE A 135 11.96 4.99 2.69
N ASN A 136 11.94 6.15 3.36
CA ASN A 136 13.10 6.68 4.07
C ASN A 136 13.48 5.84 5.29
N GLU A 137 12.50 5.30 6.01
CA GLU A 137 12.75 4.37 7.13
C GLU A 137 13.24 3.02 6.62
N LEU A 138 12.75 2.57 5.46
CA LEU A 138 13.21 1.36 4.83
C LEU A 138 14.70 1.47 4.48
N ARG A 139 15.16 2.61 3.91
CA ARG A 139 16.57 2.87 3.55
C ARG A 139 17.56 2.93 4.71
N LYS A 140 17.13 3.28 5.93
CA LYS A 140 18.02 3.53 7.09
C LYS A 140 18.44 2.26 7.85
N LYS A 141 18.13 1.09 7.33
CA LYS A 141 18.32 -0.21 7.99
C LYS A 141 19.50 -0.93 7.34
#